data_AF-A0AAD3YL88-F1
#
_entry.id   AF-A0AAD3YL88-F1
#
_cell.length_a   1.000
_cell.length_b   1.000
_cell.length_c   1.000
_cell.angle_alpha   90.00
_cell.angle_beta   90.00
_cell.angle_gamma   90.00
#
_symmetry.space_group_name_H-M   'P 1'
#
loop_
_entity.id
_entity.type
_entity.pdbx_description
1 polymer ?
#
loop_
_entity_poly.entity_id
_entity_poly.type
_entity_poly.pdbx_seq_one_letter_code
_entity_poly.pdbx_strand_id
1 'polypeptide(L)'
;MKPSTMFCSSRFDRSFIRKLNSNYVTRNNIPSYIFPSNLSLHAEKILPSTFSNVPIIFAKLNYLINYKGVEAHPFIPQFFKKNAQGGRIILDALGLLKESDRMNDNTPYIWRHNSEPFATTTGRNVIYGASLASLNKNSWPLVINPATGFLYVLLDFAQQEPAIAACFANDQELLAAYLAGDLYLHIGSHPHLAGLDRDSLKKLVLPHSYGQSAAAYAKEHKIPLEVAQRYWRALKEIFYRVDAELNHRSQLAFRDGYVNCLDWAARVTPLSNPLAVRNWPVQAAGADIMRRAVIGLVEADIDLRLTIHDSFLLRVPIAEQEQQIAKAITVLKQASALVLDGFELNVKVDGVFDGQVGAV
;
A
#
# COMPACT_ATOMS: atom_id res chain seq x y z
N MET A 1 -28.80 -3.37 -28.83
CA MET A 1 -27.95 -4.57 -28.65
C MET A 1 -27.17 -4.41 -27.35
N LYS A 2 -27.44 -5.23 -26.34
CA LYS A 2 -26.72 -5.20 -25.05
C LYS A 2 -25.33 -5.85 -25.24
N PRO A 3 -24.21 -5.22 -24.83
CA PRO A 3 -22.93 -5.89 -24.80
C PRO A 3 -22.89 -6.85 -23.62
N SER A 4 -22.44 -8.05 -23.92
CA SER A 4 -22.25 -9.21 -23.06
C SER A 4 -21.30 -8.94 -21.88
N THR A 5 -21.85 -8.79 -20.67
CA THR A 5 -21.12 -8.64 -19.39
C THR A 5 -20.91 -9.96 -18.62
N MET A 6 -21.22 -11.12 -19.19
CA MET A 6 -21.42 -12.34 -18.39
C MET A 6 -20.29 -13.37 -18.39
N PHE A 7 -19.23 -13.23 -19.19
CA PHE A 7 -18.24 -14.33 -19.34
C PHE A 7 -16.92 -14.16 -18.56
N CYS A 8 -16.55 -12.96 -18.12
CA CYS A 8 -15.26 -12.74 -17.41
C CYS A 8 -15.35 -12.86 -15.87
N SER A 9 -16.53 -12.73 -15.27
CA SER A 9 -16.68 -12.78 -13.80
C SER A 9 -16.38 -14.16 -13.21
N SER A 10 -16.73 -15.25 -13.92
CA SER A 10 -16.71 -16.60 -13.32
C SER A 10 -15.31 -17.11 -12.94
N ARG A 11 -14.24 -16.66 -13.60
CA ARG A 11 -12.86 -17.08 -13.29
C ARG A 11 -12.28 -16.24 -12.15
N PHE A 12 -12.56 -14.93 -12.15
CA PHE A 12 -12.23 -14.03 -11.06
C PHE A 12 -12.93 -14.44 -9.77
N ASP A 13 -14.26 -14.62 -9.82
CA ASP A 13 -15.08 -15.05 -8.69
C ASP A 13 -14.55 -16.38 -8.12
N ARG A 14 -14.19 -17.35 -8.98
CA ARG A 14 -13.62 -18.63 -8.52
C ARG A 14 -12.23 -18.48 -7.89
N SER A 15 -11.34 -17.63 -8.42
CA SER A 15 -10.00 -17.40 -7.87
C SER A 15 -10.07 -16.64 -6.54
N PHE A 16 -10.89 -15.59 -6.48
CA PHE A 16 -11.15 -14.80 -5.29
C PHE A 16 -11.78 -15.66 -4.20
N ILE A 17 -12.85 -16.39 -4.50
CA ILE A 17 -13.47 -17.32 -3.56
C ILE A 17 -12.49 -18.40 -3.13
N ARG A 18 -11.62 -18.93 -4.01
CA ARG A 18 -10.60 -19.90 -3.61
C ARG A 18 -9.56 -19.30 -2.65
N LYS A 19 -9.08 -18.06 -2.88
CA LYS A 19 -8.12 -17.36 -2.00
C LYS A 19 -8.75 -17.00 -0.66
N LEU A 20 -9.98 -16.48 -0.69
CA LEU A 20 -10.83 -16.31 0.49
C LEU A 20 -10.92 -17.65 1.24
N ASN A 21 -11.13 -18.74 0.50
CA ASN A 21 -11.28 -20.06 1.08
C ASN A 21 -9.99 -20.69 1.62
N SER A 22 -8.83 -20.41 1.03
CA SER A 22 -7.54 -20.92 1.50
C SER A 22 -7.05 -20.22 2.77
N ASN A 23 -7.59 -19.03 3.06
CA ASN A 23 -7.31 -18.29 4.29
C ASN A 23 -8.23 -18.70 5.46
N TYR A 24 -9.09 -19.72 5.29
CA TYR A 24 -9.95 -20.24 6.34
C TYR A 24 -9.21 -21.06 7.40
N VAL A 25 -9.62 -20.90 8.66
CA VAL A 25 -9.23 -21.74 9.78
C VAL A 25 -10.47 -22.48 10.31
N THR A 26 -10.34 -23.79 10.55
CA THR A 26 -11.42 -24.62 11.09
C THR A 26 -11.43 -24.57 12.63
N ARG A 27 -12.63 -24.57 13.23
CA ARG A 27 -12.93 -24.37 14.66
C ARG A 27 -12.22 -25.33 15.63
N ASN A 28 -11.64 -26.42 15.13
CA ASN A 28 -10.99 -27.46 15.95
C ASN A 28 -9.73 -26.97 16.72
N ASN A 29 -9.27 -25.74 16.47
CA ASN A 29 -8.10 -25.13 17.13
C ASN A 29 -8.42 -23.90 18.03
N ILE A 30 -9.70 -23.60 18.32
CA ILE A 30 -10.09 -22.43 19.12
C ILE A 30 -10.41 -22.85 20.56
N PRO A 31 -9.77 -22.28 21.61
CA PRO A 31 -10.10 -22.56 23.00
C PRO A 31 -11.56 -22.18 23.34
N SER A 32 -12.25 -23.05 24.07
CA SER A 32 -13.71 -23.01 24.31
C SER A 32 -14.24 -21.85 25.15
N TYR A 33 -13.39 -20.92 25.62
CA TYR A 33 -13.78 -19.87 26.57
C TYR A 33 -14.25 -18.55 25.92
N ILE A 34 -14.42 -18.49 24.59
CA ILE A 34 -14.71 -17.24 23.86
C ILE A 34 -16.21 -17.03 23.57
N PHE A 35 -17.12 -18.00 23.84
CA PHE A 35 -18.54 -17.83 23.49
C PHE A 35 -19.53 -18.26 24.61
N PRO A 36 -20.65 -17.53 24.82
CA PRO A 36 -21.73 -17.95 25.70
C PRO A 36 -22.46 -19.19 25.15
N SER A 37 -22.90 -20.04 26.08
CA SER A 37 -23.14 -21.48 25.94
C SER A 37 -24.44 -21.91 25.23
N ASN A 38 -24.94 -21.19 24.22
CA ASN A 38 -26.18 -21.57 23.53
C ASN A 38 -26.14 -21.36 22.01
N LEU A 39 -25.32 -22.12 21.29
CA LEU A 39 -25.48 -22.34 19.84
C LEU A 39 -25.09 -23.77 19.44
N SER A 40 -25.86 -24.35 18.51
CA SER A 40 -25.93 -25.79 18.20
C SER A 40 -24.63 -26.46 17.71
N LEU A 41 -24.53 -27.78 17.93
CA LEU A 41 -23.40 -28.70 17.72
C LEU A 41 -23.12 -29.12 16.26
N HIS A 42 -23.47 -28.31 15.26
CA HIS A 42 -23.01 -28.56 13.89
C HIS A 42 -21.68 -27.84 13.64
N ALA A 43 -20.77 -28.49 12.91
CA ALA A 43 -19.42 -28.02 12.61
C ALA A 43 -19.42 -26.73 11.78
N GLU A 44 -19.77 -25.62 12.41
CA GLU A 44 -19.73 -24.30 11.81
C GLU A 44 -18.27 -23.85 11.74
N LYS A 45 -17.80 -23.59 10.52
CA LYS A 45 -16.63 -22.74 10.27
C LYS A 45 -16.89 -21.41 10.98
N ILE A 46 -16.29 -21.18 12.15
CA ILE A 46 -16.29 -19.84 12.73
C ILE A 46 -15.37 -18.99 11.87
N LEU A 47 -15.99 -18.13 11.09
CA LEU A 47 -15.40 -16.97 10.47
C LEU A 47 -14.69 -16.09 11.52
N PRO A 48 -13.41 -15.74 11.35
CA PRO A 48 -12.95 -14.43 11.80
C PRO A 48 -13.54 -13.40 10.82
N SER A 49 -14.79 -13.01 11.09
CA SER A 49 -15.57 -11.90 10.48
C SER A 49 -15.67 -11.78 8.95
N THR A 50 -16.76 -12.28 8.35
CA THR A 50 -17.32 -11.70 7.11
C THR A 50 -18.73 -11.16 7.37
N PHE A 51 -18.81 -10.10 8.18
CA PHE A 51 -19.92 -9.14 8.05
C PHE A 51 -19.52 -7.94 7.18
N SER A 52 -18.23 -7.80 6.87
CA SER A 52 -17.77 -6.70 6.03
C SER A 52 -17.93 -7.05 4.56
N ASN A 53 -18.74 -6.28 3.84
CA ASN A 53 -18.80 -6.32 2.39
C ASN A 53 -17.59 -5.62 1.72
N VAL A 54 -16.71 -4.98 2.51
CA VAL A 54 -15.55 -4.21 2.01
C VAL A 54 -14.69 -5.01 1.04
N PRO A 55 -14.29 -6.28 1.32
CA PRO A 55 -13.43 -7.01 0.38
C PRO A 55 -14.08 -7.26 -0.98
N ILE A 56 -15.39 -7.57 -0.99
CA ILE A 56 -16.16 -7.86 -2.20
C ILE A 56 -16.39 -6.58 -3.00
N ILE A 57 -16.76 -5.48 -2.34
CA ILE A 57 -16.96 -4.18 -2.99
C ILE A 57 -15.64 -3.71 -3.59
N PHE A 58 -14.56 -3.73 -2.81
CA PHE A 58 -13.23 -3.38 -3.28
C PHE A 58 -12.78 -4.22 -4.48
N ALA A 59 -12.96 -5.54 -4.44
CA ALA A 59 -12.61 -6.43 -5.54
C ALA A 59 -13.27 -6.02 -6.87
N LYS A 60 -14.56 -5.64 -6.82
CA LYS A 60 -15.30 -5.13 -7.99
C LYS A 60 -14.81 -3.76 -8.44
N LEU A 61 -14.63 -2.83 -7.50
CA LEU A 61 -14.16 -1.47 -7.80
C LEU A 61 -12.75 -1.48 -8.37
N ASN A 62 -11.84 -2.30 -7.83
CA ASN A 62 -10.50 -2.48 -8.34
C ASN A 62 -10.53 -2.90 -9.82
N TYR A 63 -11.39 -3.84 -10.20
CA TYR A 63 -11.54 -4.20 -11.61
C TYR A 63 -12.01 -3.01 -12.48
N LEU A 64 -13.01 -2.26 -12.02
CA LEU A 64 -13.52 -1.08 -12.73
C LEU A 64 -12.48 0.02 -12.90
N ILE A 65 -11.70 0.31 -11.85
CA ILE A 65 -10.62 1.30 -11.87
C ILE A 65 -9.56 0.91 -12.90
N ASN A 66 -9.13 -0.36 -12.89
CA ASN A 66 -8.17 -0.88 -13.87
C ASN A 66 -8.72 -0.83 -15.31
N TYR A 67 -10.03 -1.04 -15.49
CA TYR A 67 -10.69 -0.93 -16.79
C TYR A 67 -10.73 0.51 -17.32
N LYS A 68 -10.92 1.51 -16.44
CA LYS A 68 -10.85 2.94 -16.82
C LYS A 68 -9.48 3.30 -17.40
N GLY A 69 -8.41 2.75 -16.80
CA GLY A 69 -7.03 2.98 -17.24
C GLY A 69 -6.54 4.42 -17.04
N VAL A 70 -5.29 4.64 -17.45
CA VAL A 70 -4.59 5.92 -17.38
C VAL A 70 -4.29 6.41 -18.79
N GLU A 71 -4.67 7.64 -19.11
CA GLU A 71 -4.38 8.21 -20.43
C GLU A 71 -2.87 8.48 -20.58
N ALA A 72 -2.32 8.07 -21.72
CA ALA A 72 -0.88 8.08 -22.00
C ALA A 72 -0.56 8.77 -23.32
N HIS A 73 0.68 9.26 -23.47
CA HIS A 73 1.11 9.93 -24.71
C HIS A 73 1.11 8.95 -25.89
N PRO A 74 0.64 9.39 -27.08
CA PRO A 74 0.59 8.54 -28.26
C PRO A 74 1.97 8.17 -28.82
N PHE A 75 2.96 9.00 -28.50
CA PHE A 75 4.35 8.76 -28.78
C PHE A 75 5.10 9.01 -27.47
N ILE A 76 5.71 7.98 -26.88
CA ILE A 76 6.74 8.23 -25.86
C ILE A 76 7.88 8.90 -26.61
N PRO A 77 8.14 10.20 -26.40
CA PRO A 77 9.12 10.87 -27.22
C PRO A 77 10.48 10.18 -27.01
N GLN A 78 11.20 9.95 -28.11
CA GLN A 78 12.56 9.42 -28.05
C GLN A 78 13.47 10.47 -27.41
N PHE A 79 13.45 10.57 -26.09
CA PHE A 79 14.26 11.55 -25.36
C PHE A 79 15.71 11.08 -25.32
N PHE A 80 16.48 11.49 -26.33
CA PHE A 80 17.93 11.50 -26.28
C PHE A 80 18.41 12.61 -25.32
N LYS A 81 18.27 12.43 -24.00
CA LYS A 81 19.12 13.19 -23.09
C LYS A 81 20.53 12.60 -23.18
N LYS A 82 21.53 13.42 -23.53
CA LYS A 82 22.94 13.02 -23.41
C LYS A 82 23.32 13.14 -21.93
N ASN A 83 23.51 12.03 -21.25
CA ASN A 83 24.41 12.04 -20.09
C ASN A 83 25.83 12.06 -20.65
N ALA A 84 26.78 12.73 -19.99
CA ALA A 84 28.18 12.84 -20.42
C ALA A 84 28.88 11.48 -20.67
N GLN A 85 28.25 10.35 -20.33
CA GLN A 85 28.72 8.98 -20.57
C GLN A 85 27.79 8.08 -21.43
N GLY A 86 26.76 8.59 -22.12
CA GLY A 86 26.10 7.95 -23.28
C GLY A 86 25.37 6.59 -23.15
N GLY A 87 25.48 5.85 -22.03
CA GLY A 87 25.14 4.42 -22.01
C GLY A 87 23.82 3.97 -21.36
N ARG A 88 23.14 4.80 -20.54
CA ARG A 88 21.97 4.34 -19.74
C ARG A 88 20.59 4.69 -20.32
N ILE A 89 20.47 5.78 -21.08
CA ILE A 89 19.16 6.34 -21.49
C ILE A 89 18.46 5.54 -22.59
N ILE A 90 19.22 4.88 -23.48
CA ILE A 90 18.64 4.06 -24.55
C ILE A 90 17.91 2.83 -23.98
N LEU A 91 18.44 2.23 -22.91
CA LEU A 91 17.82 1.09 -22.23
C LEU A 91 16.51 1.50 -21.52
N ASP A 92 16.48 2.67 -20.89
CA ASP A 92 15.28 3.20 -20.24
C ASP A 92 14.18 3.51 -21.27
N ALA A 93 14.52 4.12 -22.40
CA ALA A 93 13.57 4.41 -23.49
C ALA A 93 13.01 3.12 -24.15
N LEU A 94 13.86 2.11 -24.39
CA LEU A 94 13.43 0.81 -24.89
C LEU A 94 12.58 0.04 -23.87
N GLY A 95 12.88 0.18 -22.58
CA GLY A 95 12.06 -0.35 -21.49
C GLY A 95 10.67 0.28 -21.48
N LEU A 96 10.61 1.61 -21.56
CA LEU A 96 9.37 2.38 -21.63
C LEU A 96 8.50 1.99 -22.82
N LEU A 97 9.09 1.85 -24.02
CA LEU A 97 8.38 1.41 -25.22
C LEU A 97 7.82 -0.01 -25.07
N LYS A 98 8.63 -0.96 -24.56
CA LYS A 98 8.19 -2.34 -24.32
C LYS A 98 7.04 -2.42 -23.33
N GLU A 99 7.09 -1.64 -22.25
CA GLU A 99 6.04 -1.61 -21.25
C GLU A 99 4.78 -0.94 -21.81
N SER A 100 4.90 0.13 -22.59
CA SER A 100 3.79 0.76 -23.32
C SER A 100 3.06 -0.21 -24.25
N ASP A 101 3.80 -0.96 -25.07
CA ASP A 101 3.21 -1.95 -25.97
C ASP A 101 2.44 -3.05 -25.22
N ARG A 102 2.92 -3.42 -24.02
CA ARG A 102 2.28 -4.43 -23.17
C ARG A 102 1.04 -3.91 -22.44
N MET A 103 0.96 -2.61 -22.18
CA MET A 103 -0.19 -1.96 -21.52
C MET A 103 -1.32 -1.58 -22.48
N ASN A 104 -1.04 -1.55 -23.79
CA ASN A 104 -1.99 -1.17 -24.83
C ASN A 104 -2.82 -2.40 -25.24
N ASP A 105 -4.14 -2.35 -25.04
CA ASP A 105 -5.06 -3.46 -25.32
C ASP A 105 -5.97 -3.22 -26.55
N ASN A 106 -5.42 -2.53 -27.55
CA ASN A 106 -6.10 -2.00 -28.75
C ASN A 106 -7.03 -0.80 -28.49
N THR A 107 -7.06 -0.27 -27.26
CA THR A 107 -7.61 1.06 -26.97
C THR A 107 -6.47 2.07 -27.11
N PRO A 108 -6.41 2.88 -28.18
CA PRO A 108 -5.27 3.77 -28.39
C PRO A 108 -5.09 4.69 -27.18
N TYR A 109 -3.87 4.69 -26.62
CA TYR A 109 -3.40 5.71 -25.68
C TYR A 109 -4.06 5.69 -24.29
N ILE A 110 -4.66 4.55 -23.91
CA ILE A 110 -5.10 4.29 -22.54
C ILE A 110 -4.36 3.06 -22.03
N TRP A 111 -3.52 3.23 -21.01
CA TRP A 111 -2.80 2.14 -20.36
C TRP A 111 -3.66 1.51 -19.27
N ARG A 112 -3.89 0.20 -19.39
CA ARG A 112 -4.62 -0.59 -18.39
C ARG A 112 -3.66 -1.44 -17.58
N HIS A 113 -4.03 -1.64 -16.32
CA HIS A 113 -3.20 -2.32 -15.33
C HIS A 113 -3.85 -3.62 -14.90
N ASN A 114 -3.09 -4.70 -14.77
CA ASN A 114 -3.62 -5.96 -14.27
C ASN A 114 -3.40 -6.04 -12.75
N SER A 115 -4.22 -5.33 -11.98
CA SER A 115 -4.19 -5.42 -10.51
C SER A 115 -5.08 -6.55 -10.01
N GLU A 116 -4.48 -7.58 -9.41
CA GLU A 116 -5.21 -8.66 -8.75
C GLU A 116 -5.39 -8.32 -7.26
N PRO A 117 -6.64 -8.17 -6.77
CA PRO A 117 -6.90 -7.89 -5.36
C PRO A 117 -6.62 -9.14 -4.51
N PHE A 118 -6.19 -8.94 -3.26
CA PHE A 118 -5.89 -10.01 -2.31
C PHE A 118 -4.87 -11.04 -2.81
N ALA A 119 -3.88 -10.59 -3.59
CA ALA A 119 -2.83 -11.44 -4.12
C ALA A 119 -1.73 -11.77 -3.09
N THR A 120 -1.66 -11.02 -1.97
CA THR A 120 -0.75 -11.29 -0.86
C THR A 120 -1.49 -11.86 0.36
N THR A 121 -0.73 -12.48 1.27
CA THR A 121 -1.26 -12.94 2.57
C THR A 121 -1.81 -11.80 3.43
N THR A 122 -1.31 -10.58 3.25
CA THR A 122 -1.79 -9.34 3.92
C THR A 122 -3.04 -8.75 3.29
N GLY A 123 -3.56 -9.36 2.22
CA GLY A 123 -4.74 -8.87 1.51
C GLY A 123 -4.46 -7.68 0.59
N ARG A 124 -3.19 -7.33 0.34
CA ARG A 124 -2.82 -6.32 -0.65
C ARG A 124 -3.10 -6.83 -2.07
N ASN A 125 -3.36 -5.89 -2.96
CA ASN A 125 -3.37 -6.14 -4.39
C ASN A 125 -1.92 -6.23 -4.93
N VAL A 126 -1.76 -6.95 -6.03
CA VAL A 126 -0.50 -7.00 -6.80
C VAL A 126 -0.82 -6.60 -8.23
N ILE A 127 -0.04 -5.67 -8.79
CA ILE A 127 -0.10 -5.37 -10.22
C ILE A 127 0.85 -6.32 -10.94
N TYR A 128 0.31 -7.13 -11.84
CA TYR A 128 1.07 -8.06 -12.66
C TYR A 128 1.33 -7.47 -14.04
N GLY A 129 2.48 -7.81 -14.62
CA GLY A 129 2.87 -7.36 -15.95
C GLY A 129 3.23 -5.89 -16.01
N ALA A 130 3.12 -5.32 -17.20
CA ALA A 130 3.47 -3.92 -17.44
C ALA A 130 2.48 -2.96 -16.78
N SER A 131 2.99 -1.89 -16.20
CA SER A 131 2.21 -0.96 -15.41
C SER A 131 2.91 0.39 -15.30
N LEU A 132 2.16 1.47 -15.12
CA LEU A 132 2.74 2.76 -14.72
C LEU A 132 3.57 2.61 -13.42
N ALA A 133 3.17 1.69 -12.54
CA ALA A 133 3.89 1.35 -11.31
C ALA A 133 5.22 0.63 -11.52
N SER A 134 5.45 -0.01 -12.68
CA SER A 134 6.75 -0.63 -13.01
C SER A 134 7.76 0.40 -13.52
N LEU A 135 7.30 1.59 -13.92
CA LEU A 135 8.14 2.67 -14.41
C LEU A 135 8.72 3.51 -13.27
N ASN A 136 9.91 4.06 -13.49
CA ASN A 136 10.46 5.06 -12.59
C ASN A 136 9.50 6.26 -12.55
N LYS A 137 9.10 6.68 -11.35
CA LYS A 137 8.17 7.80 -11.16
C LYS A 137 8.62 9.10 -11.83
N ASN A 138 9.93 9.34 -11.96
CA ASN A 138 10.47 10.50 -12.66
C ASN A 138 10.17 10.50 -14.17
N SER A 139 9.79 9.35 -14.74
CA SER A 139 9.36 9.23 -16.14
C SER A 139 7.86 9.49 -16.34
N TRP A 140 7.07 9.51 -15.27
CA TRP A 140 5.61 9.67 -15.37
C TRP A 140 5.17 10.95 -16.08
N PRO A 141 5.78 12.13 -15.85
CA PRO A 141 5.44 13.35 -16.60
C PRO A 141 5.63 13.23 -18.12
N LEU A 142 6.48 12.29 -18.57
CA LEU A 142 6.76 12.08 -20.00
C LEU A 142 5.77 11.13 -20.67
N VAL A 143 5.07 10.30 -19.89
CA VAL A 143 4.23 9.23 -20.42
C VAL A 143 2.75 9.44 -20.13
N ILE A 144 2.40 10.10 -19.03
CA ILE A 144 1.00 10.42 -18.69
C ILE A 144 0.53 11.58 -19.55
N ASN A 145 -0.64 11.43 -20.16
CA ASN A 145 -1.24 12.44 -21.02
C ASN A 145 -2.74 12.56 -20.71
N PRO A 146 -3.13 13.38 -19.72
CA PRO A 146 -4.53 13.56 -19.38
C PRO A 146 -5.34 14.08 -20.59
N ALA A 147 -6.63 13.74 -20.64
CA ALA A 147 -7.54 14.35 -21.60
C ALA A 147 -7.62 15.88 -21.42
N THR A 148 -7.90 16.62 -22.50
CA THR A 148 -8.06 18.08 -22.46
C THR A 148 -9.04 18.51 -21.37
N GLY A 149 -8.60 19.46 -20.54
CA GLY A 149 -9.39 19.97 -19.40
C GLY A 149 -9.20 19.19 -18.09
N PHE A 150 -8.36 18.14 -18.10
CA PHE A 150 -8.04 17.34 -16.92
C PHE A 150 -6.54 17.36 -16.61
N LEU A 151 -6.21 16.94 -15.39
CA LEU A 151 -4.88 16.59 -14.94
C LEU A 151 -4.94 15.32 -14.10
N TYR A 152 -3.78 14.72 -13.83
CA TYR A 152 -3.64 13.64 -12.88
C TYR A 152 -3.00 14.13 -11.58
N VAL A 153 -3.56 13.71 -10.43
CA VAL A 153 -3.00 13.96 -9.10
C VAL A 153 -2.71 12.63 -8.43
N LEU A 154 -1.48 12.45 -7.95
CA LEU A 154 -1.12 11.32 -7.11
C LEU A 154 -1.19 11.76 -5.65
N LEU A 155 -2.13 11.20 -4.90
CA LEU A 155 -2.19 11.32 -3.44
C LEU A 155 -1.51 10.12 -2.79
N ASP A 156 -0.80 10.34 -1.70
CA ASP A 156 -0.05 9.29 -1.00
C ASP A 156 -0.14 9.49 0.51
N PHE A 157 -0.31 8.41 1.26
CA PHE A 157 -0.26 8.52 2.72
C PHE A 157 1.17 8.83 3.18
N ALA A 158 1.32 9.81 4.06
CA ALA A 158 2.62 10.13 4.64
C ALA A 158 2.95 9.09 5.72
N GLN A 159 4.10 8.41 5.59
CA GLN A 159 4.70 7.54 6.61
C GLN A 159 3.70 6.53 7.20
N GLN A 160 2.86 5.94 6.34
CA GLN A 160 1.72 5.11 6.75
C GLN A 160 2.10 3.99 7.73
N GLU A 161 3.07 3.14 7.36
CA GLU A 161 3.38 1.96 8.16
C GLU A 161 3.91 2.30 9.56
N PRO A 162 4.89 3.22 9.73
CA PRO A 162 5.29 3.69 11.05
C PRO A 162 4.15 4.29 11.89
N ALA A 163 3.25 5.08 11.26
CA ALA A 163 2.13 5.69 11.97
C ALA A 163 1.10 4.65 12.44
N ILE A 164 0.78 3.65 11.60
CA ILE A 164 -0.08 2.52 11.98
C ILE A 164 0.55 1.74 13.16
N ALA A 165 1.86 1.50 13.11
CA ALA A 165 2.55 0.78 14.16
C ALA A 165 2.50 1.55 15.50
N ALA A 166 2.68 2.87 15.46
CA ALA A 166 2.52 3.75 16.62
C ALA A 166 1.08 3.76 17.17
N CYS A 167 0.07 3.75 16.29
CA CYS A 167 -1.34 3.65 16.69
C CYS A 167 -1.60 2.36 17.47
N PHE A 168 -1.15 1.22 16.94
CA PHE A 168 -1.33 -0.08 17.62
C PHE A 168 -0.64 -0.13 18.97
N ALA A 169 0.53 0.50 19.10
CA ALA A 169 1.29 0.56 20.34
C ALA A 169 0.77 1.61 21.33
N ASN A 170 -0.22 2.41 20.94
CA ASN A 170 -0.68 3.59 21.67
C ASN A 170 0.51 4.52 22.06
N ASP A 171 1.46 4.69 21.14
CA ASP A 171 2.68 5.44 21.38
C ASP A 171 2.46 6.94 21.13
N GLN A 172 2.03 7.63 22.19
CA GLN A 172 1.68 9.05 22.13
C GLN A 172 2.82 9.97 21.68
N GLU A 173 4.08 9.60 21.95
CA GLU A 173 5.24 10.39 21.53
C GLU A 173 5.43 10.29 20.01
N LEU A 174 5.43 9.07 19.46
CA LEU A 174 5.54 8.85 18.01
C LEU A 174 4.32 9.42 17.26
N LEU A 175 3.12 9.32 17.82
CA LEU A 175 1.91 9.90 17.22
C LEU A 175 1.96 11.43 17.23
N ALA A 176 2.40 12.06 18.32
CA ALA A 176 2.60 13.51 18.38
C ALA A 176 3.67 13.97 17.38
N ALA A 177 4.78 13.23 17.26
CA ALA A 177 5.84 13.49 16.29
C ALA A 177 5.34 13.39 14.84
N TYR A 178 4.53 12.38 14.54
CA TYR A 178 3.90 12.21 13.24
C TYR A 178 2.99 13.39 12.88
N LEU A 179 2.13 13.83 13.82
CA LEU A 179 1.22 14.96 13.61
C LEU A 179 1.95 16.31 13.51
N ALA A 180 3.08 16.46 14.20
CA ALA A 180 3.91 17.66 14.16
C ALA A 180 4.60 17.89 12.80
N GLY A 181 4.70 16.85 11.96
CA GLY A 181 5.11 17.02 10.56
C GLY A 181 5.77 15.78 9.97
N ASP A 182 6.96 15.43 10.47
CA ASP A 182 7.74 14.33 9.90
C ASP A 182 8.38 13.45 10.98
N LEU A 183 7.87 12.22 11.09
CA LEU A 183 8.34 11.24 12.04
C LEU A 183 9.85 10.94 11.92
N TYR A 184 10.40 10.90 10.70
CA TYR A 184 11.82 10.60 10.51
C TYR A 184 12.70 11.74 11.03
N LEU A 185 12.32 13.00 10.80
CA LEU A 185 13.05 14.14 11.34
C LEU A 185 13.01 14.16 12.88
N HIS A 186 11.88 13.83 13.48
CA HIS A 186 11.77 13.67 14.94
C HIS A 186 12.73 12.58 15.45
N ILE A 187 12.73 11.40 14.84
CA ILE A 187 13.64 10.29 15.17
C ILE A 187 15.11 10.73 15.10
N GLY A 188 15.47 11.57 14.13
CA GLY A 188 16.82 12.14 13.97
C GLY A 188 17.28 13.04 15.12
N SER A 189 16.38 13.47 16.01
CA SER A 189 16.71 14.24 17.22
C SER A 189 17.42 13.39 18.28
N HIS A 190 17.35 12.06 18.17
CA HIS A 190 18.06 11.16 19.07
C HIS A 190 19.59 11.33 18.92
N PRO A 191 20.37 11.46 20.01
CA PRO A 191 21.81 11.78 19.94
C PRO A 191 22.64 10.83 19.07
N HIS A 192 22.23 9.56 18.99
CA HIS A 192 22.89 8.53 18.18
C HIS A 192 22.52 8.54 16.69
N LEU A 193 21.50 9.32 16.31
CA LEU A 193 21.00 9.50 14.94
C LEU A 193 21.18 10.95 14.44
N ALA A 194 21.65 11.85 15.32
CA ALA A 194 21.87 13.25 15.01
C ALA A 194 22.79 13.44 13.80
N GLY A 195 22.41 14.37 12.92
CA GLY A 195 23.15 14.71 11.70
C GLY A 195 22.83 13.83 10.48
N LEU A 196 22.02 12.77 10.63
CA LEU A 196 21.48 12.05 9.48
C LEU A 196 20.37 12.87 8.82
N ASP A 197 20.38 12.89 7.48
CA ASP A 197 19.28 13.48 6.73
C ASP A 197 18.03 12.59 6.76
N ARG A 198 16.89 13.16 6.37
CA ARG A 198 15.59 12.49 6.37
C ARG A 198 15.60 11.18 5.57
N ASP A 199 16.26 11.16 4.41
CA ASP A 199 16.29 10.00 3.53
C ASP A 199 17.13 8.87 4.11
N SER A 200 18.24 9.19 4.77
CA SER A 200 19.06 8.24 5.52
C SER A 200 18.30 7.69 6.71
N LEU A 201 17.57 8.54 7.44
CA LEU A 201 16.72 8.12 8.56
C LEU A 201 15.60 7.17 8.08
N LYS A 202 14.93 7.48 6.97
CA LYS A 202 13.95 6.58 6.34
C LYS A 202 14.56 5.24 5.96
N LYS A 203 15.74 5.24 5.32
CA LYS A 203 16.47 4.02 4.93
C LYS A 203 16.94 3.18 6.12
N LEU A 204 17.07 3.79 7.30
CA LEU A 204 17.42 3.11 8.54
C LEU A 204 16.19 2.56 9.28
N VAL A 205 15.12 3.35 9.39
CA VAL A 205 13.91 3.02 10.14
C VAL A 205 13.12 1.90 9.47
N LEU A 206 12.99 1.90 8.14
CA LEU A 206 12.19 0.89 7.44
C LEU A 206 12.74 -0.53 7.62
N PRO A 207 14.04 -0.81 7.38
CA PRO A 207 14.55 -2.16 7.60
C PRO A 207 14.53 -2.59 9.06
N HIS A 208 14.76 -1.67 10.01
CA HIS A 208 14.57 -1.94 11.44
C HIS A 208 13.14 -2.39 11.74
N SER A 209 12.15 -1.65 11.24
CA SER A 209 10.73 -1.96 11.44
C SER A 209 10.36 -3.34 10.90
N TYR A 210 10.96 -3.75 9.78
CA TYR A 210 10.79 -5.09 9.20
C TYR A 210 11.60 -6.21 9.89
N GLY A 211 12.42 -5.89 10.89
CA GLY A 211 13.18 -6.86 11.68
C GLY A 211 14.57 -7.18 11.14
N GLN A 212 15.15 -6.35 10.28
CA GLN A 212 16.54 -6.51 9.87
C GLN A 212 17.47 -6.33 11.08
N SER A 213 18.55 -7.12 11.14
CA SER A 213 19.57 -6.97 12.18
C SER A 213 20.60 -5.89 11.82
N ALA A 214 21.19 -5.27 12.84
CA ALA A 214 22.28 -4.30 12.65
C ALA A 214 23.45 -4.88 11.82
N ALA A 215 23.76 -6.16 11.98
CA ALA A 215 24.82 -6.83 11.23
C ALA A 215 24.46 -7.00 9.74
N ALA A 216 23.21 -7.36 9.44
CA ALA A 216 22.74 -7.45 8.06
C ALA A 216 22.74 -6.06 7.39
N TYR A 217 22.26 -5.03 8.09
CA TYR A 217 22.27 -3.65 7.61
C TYR A 217 23.70 -3.13 7.37
N ALA A 218 24.63 -3.37 8.32
CA ALA A 218 26.03 -2.98 8.17
C ALA A 218 26.66 -3.57 6.91
N LYS A 219 26.41 -4.86 6.66
CA LYS A 219 26.90 -5.56 5.47
C LYS A 219 26.30 -5.01 4.18
N GLU A 220 24.99 -4.79 4.15
CA GLU A 220 24.27 -4.28 2.97
C GLU A 220 24.73 -2.86 2.60
N HIS A 221 24.84 -1.98 3.59
CA HIS A 221 25.18 -0.57 3.40
C HIS A 221 26.68 -0.28 3.45
N LYS A 222 27.52 -1.31 3.67
CA LYS A 222 28.98 -1.21 3.75
C LYS A 222 29.45 -0.17 4.78
N ILE A 223 28.82 -0.17 5.95
CA ILE A 223 29.21 0.67 7.10
C ILE A 223 29.81 -0.19 8.22
N PRO A 224 30.63 0.38 9.11
CA PRO A 224 31.15 -0.37 10.25
C PRO A 224 30.04 -0.91 11.15
N LEU A 225 30.23 -2.12 11.69
CA LEU A 225 29.21 -2.81 12.51
C LEU A 225 28.85 -1.99 13.75
N GLU A 226 29.83 -1.37 14.39
CA GLU A 226 29.64 -0.54 15.58
C GLU A 226 28.74 0.68 15.31
N VAL A 227 28.80 1.23 14.09
CA VAL A 227 27.92 2.33 13.66
C VAL A 227 26.49 1.83 13.54
N ALA A 228 26.27 0.70 12.85
CA ALA A 228 24.94 0.11 12.73
C ALA A 228 24.36 -0.31 14.09
N GLN A 229 25.18 -0.87 14.99
CA GLN A 229 24.75 -1.23 16.35
C GLN A 229 24.34 -0.01 17.18
N ARG A 230 25.02 1.13 17.01
CA ARG A 230 24.63 2.39 17.67
C ARG A 230 23.27 2.87 17.15
N TYR A 231 23.04 2.79 15.84
CA TYR A 231 21.75 3.12 15.25
C TYR A 231 20.63 2.21 15.73
N TRP A 232 20.85 0.89 15.78
CA TRP A 232 19.85 -0.07 16.27
C TRP A 232 19.53 0.12 17.75
N ARG A 233 20.48 0.54 18.59
CA ARG A 233 20.21 0.86 19.99
C ARG A 233 19.24 2.04 20.10
N ALA A 234 19.51 3.12 19.37
CA ALA A 234 18.61 4.28 19.30
C ALA A 234 17.21 3.89 18.81
N LEU A 235 17.12 3.11 17.73
CA LEU A 235 15.82 2.71 17.19
C LEU A 235 15.05 1.79 18.16
N LYS A 236 15.71 0.89 18.88
CA LYS A 236 15.06 0.08 19.93
C LYS A 236 14.54 0.92 21.08
N GLU A 237 15.29 1.96 21.47
CA GLU A 237 14.87 2.90 22.51
C GLU A 237 13.66 3.71 22.06
N ILE A 238 13.65 4.19 20.81
CA ILE A 238 12.55 4.95 20.23
C ILE A 238 11.29 4.09 20.02
N PHE A 239 11.46 2.89 19.47
CA PHE A 239 10.34 2.03 19.06
C PHE A 239 9.98 0.95 20.10
N TYR A 240 10.42 1.08 21.36
CA TYR A 240 10.26 0.00 22.35
C TYR A 240 8.79 -0.43 22.56
N ARG A 241 7.84 0.52 22.57
CA ARG A 241 6.40 0.22 22.70
C ARG A 241 5.86 -0.49 21.46
N VAL A 242 6.26 0.00 20.29
CA VAL A 242 5.93 -0.62 19.00
C VAL A 242 6.46 -2.05 18.94
N ASP A 243 7.71 -2.27 19.33
CA ASP A 243 8.31 -3.60 19.37
C ASP A 243 7.57 -4.53 20.35
N ALA A 244 7.26 -4.05 21.55
CA ALA A 244 6.51 -4.81 22.54
C ALA A 244 5.12 -5.22 22.01
N GLU A 245 4.39 -4.28 21.43
CA GLU A 245 3.05 -4.52 20.89
C GLU A 245 3.06 -5.49 19.69
N LEU A 246 3.94 -5.28 18.72
CA LEU A 246 4.01 -6.15 17.55
C LEU A 246 4.48 -7.57 17.91
N ASN A 247 5.37 -7.70 18.88
CA ASN A 247 5.76 -9.00 19.43
C ASN A 247 4.58 -9.68 20.14
N HIS A 248 3.81 -8.93 20.94
CA HIS A 248 2.62 -9.43 21.60
C HIS A 248 1.59 -9.96 20.59
N ARG A 249 1.25 -9.18 19.57
CA ARG A 249 0.34 -9.60 18.47
C ARG A 249 0.85 -10.84 17.75
N SER A 250 2.16 -10.93 17.49
CA SER A 250 2.76 -12.11 16.86
C SER A 250 2.59 -13.36 17.72
N GLN A 251 2.84 -13.26 19.03
CA GLN A 251 2.64 -14.36 19.98
C GLN A 251 1.18 -14.83 20.03
N LEU A 252 0.23 -13.89 20.09
CA LEU A 252 -1.20 -14.20 20.02
C LEU A 252 -1.53 -14.92 18.71
N ALA A 253 -0.99 -14.46 17.58
CA ALA A 253 -1.25 -15.08 16.29
C ALA A 253 -0.73 -16.52 16.18
N PHE A 254 0.46 -16.81 16.73
CA PHE A 254 0.97 -18.18 16.81
C PHE A 254 0.15 -19.06 17.75
N ARG A 255 -0.30 -18.51 18.89
CA ARG A 255 -1.18 -19.20 19.84
C ARG A 255 -2.52 -19.55 19.20
N ASP A 256 -3.13 -18.59 18.50
CA ASP A 256 -4.49 -18.71 17.96
C ASP A 256 -4.52 -19.40 16.59
N GLY A 257 -3.37 -19.51 15.91
CA GLY A 257 -3.24 -20.13 14.60
C GLY A 257 -3.74 -19.26 13.45
N TYR A 258 -3.95 -17.96 13.69
CA TYR A 258 -4.31 -16.96 12.68
C TYR A 258 -4.00 -15.54 13.14
N VAL A 259 -4.02 -14.60 12.19
CA VAL A 259 -3.95 -13.16 12.41
C VAL A 259 -5.01 -12.47 11.55
N ASN A 260 -5.61 -11.37 12.00
CA ASN A 260 -6.65 -10.65 11.29
C ASN A 260 -6.57 -9.12 11.45
N CYS A 261 -7.20 -8.41 10.52
CA CYS A 261 -7.62 -7.01 10.63
C CYS A 261 -9.16 -6.94 10.51
N LEU A 262 -9.74 -5.75 10.32
CA LEU A 262 -11.22 -5.59 10.38
C LEU A 262 -11.95 -6.33 9.27
N ASP A 263 -11.31 -6.55 8.12
CA ASP A 263 -11.95 -7.11 6.92
C ASP A 263 -11.16 -8.26 6.26
N TRP A 264 -10.04 -8.68 6.85
CA TRP A 264 -9.17 -9.73 6.29
C TRP A 264 -8.47 -10.57 7.37
N ALA A 265 -8.09 -11.80 7.03
CA ALA A 265 -7.37 -12.71 7.92
C ALA A 265 -6.41 -13.62 7.15
N ALA A 266 -5.41 -14.14 7.86
CA ALA A 266 -4.47 -15.13 7.37
C ALA A 266 -4.19 -16.22 8.42
N ARG A 267 -3.98 -17.45 7.97
CA ARG A 267 -3.60 -18.57 8.83
C ARG A 267 -2.14 -18.45 9.28
N VAL A 268 -1.90 -18.77 10.54
CA VAL A 268 -0.57 -18.89 11.13
C VAL A 268 -0.33 -20.33 11.56
N THR A 269 0.86 -20.85 11.29
CA THR A 269 1.27 -22.22 11.62
C THR A 269 2.60 -22.17 12.36
N PRO A 270 3.01 -23.25 13.05
CA PRO A 270 4.34 -23.32 13.65
C PRO A 270 5.51 -23.12 12.66
N LEU A 271 5.28 -23.29 11.35
CA LEU A 271 6.26 -23.09 10.28
C LEU A 271 6.22 -21.68 9.67
N SER A 272 5.27 -20.84 10.07
CA SER A 272 5.16 -19.47 9.57
C SER A 272 6.38 -18.64 10.00
N ASN A 273 6.90 -17.81 9.09
CA ASN A 273 8.02 -16.93 9.40
C ASN A 273 7.61 -15.92 10.50
N PRO A 274 8.26 -15.93 11.68
CA PRO A 274 7.89 -15.04 12.79
C PRO A 274 7.95 -13.55 12.47
N LEU A 275 8.90 -13.13 11.62
CA LEU A 275 9.00 -11.73 11.19
C LEU A 275 7.84 -11.34 10.27
N ALA A 276 7.41 -12.25 9.38
CA ALA A 276 6.26 -12.01 8.53
C ALA A 276 4.97 -11.90 9.35
N VAL A 277 4.79 -12.78 10.34
CA VAL A 277 3.63 -12.75 11.26
C VAL A 277 3.65 -11.47 12.09
N ARG A 278 4.80 -11.05 12.62
CA ARG A 278 4.97 -9.79 13.37
C ARG A 278 4.61 -8.55 12.55
N ASN A 279 5.00 -8.52 11.27
CA ASN A 279 4.78 -7.37 10.39
C ASN A 279 3.38 -7.38 9.73
N TRP A 280 2.70 -8.53 9.74
CA TRP A 280 1.41 -8.72 9.08
C TRP A 280 0.35 -7.70 9.53
N PRO A 281 0.16 -7.38 10.83
CA PRO A 281 -0.89 -6.46 11.27
C PRO A 281 -0.76 -5.07 10.65
N VAL A 282 0.45 -4.52 10.60
CA VAL A 282 0.70 -3.18 10.03
C VAL A 282 0.41 -3.17 8.53
N GLN A 283 0.90 -4.18 7.79
CA GLN A 283 0.70 -4.27 6.35
C GLN A 283 -0.76 -4.54 5.96
N ALA A 284 -1.46 -5.37 6.73
CA ALA A 284 -2.87 -5.70 6.50
C ALA A 284 -3.78 -4.51 6.84
N ALA A 285 -3.46 -3.75 7.89
CA ALA A 285 -4.16 -2.51 8.19
C ALA A 285 -3.98 -1.46 7.10
N GLY A 286 -2.76 -1.27 6.56
CA GLY A 286 -2.56 -0.40 5.39
C GLY A 286 -3.38 -0.85 4.18
N ALA A 287 -3.51 -2.16 3.98
CA ALA A 287 -4.37 -2.71 2.92
C ALA A 287 -5.86 -2.46 3.18
N ASP A 288 -6.34 -2.59 4.42
CA ASP A 288 -7.72 -2.29 4.83
C ASP A 288 -8.06 -0.81 4.61
N ILE A 289 -7.17 0.09 5.03
CA ILE A 289 -7.28 1.54 4.79
C ILE A 289 -7.38 1.81 3.28
N MET A 290 -6.53 1.20 2.47
CA MET A 290 -6.58 1.34 1.01
C MET A 290 -7.94 0.88 0.45
N ARG A 291 -8.47 -0.26 0.90
CA ARG A 291 -9.77 -0.77 0.43
C ARG A 291 -10.91 0.21 0.75
N ARG A 292 -10.94 0.73 1.98
CA ARG A 292 -11.94 1.73 2.42
C ARG A 292 -11.79 3.05 1.68
N ALA A 293 -10.55 3.49 1.46
CA ALA A 293 -10.23 4.67 0.67
C ALA A 293 -10.76 4.55 -0.76
N VAL A 294 -10.53 3.41 -1.43
CA VAL A 294 -11.07 3.16 -2.78
C VAL A 294 -12.58 3.25 -2.80
N ILE A 295 -13.27 2.61 -1.84
CA ILE A 295 -14.73 2.66 -1.73
C ILE A 295 -15.19 4.10 -1.55
N GLY A 296 -14.64 4.81 -0.57
CA GLY A 296 -15.02 6.20 -0.27
C GLY A 296 -14.74 7.15 -1.42
N LEU A 297 -13.64 6.97 -2.16
CA LEU A 297 -13.32 7.82 -3.32
C LEU A 297 -14.35 7.64 -4.44
N VAL A 298 -14.75 6.40 -4.71
CA VAL A 298 -15.78 6.11 -5.71
C VAL A 298 -17.15 6.62 -5.26
N GLU A 299 -17.53 6.44 -4.00
CA GLU A 299 -18.79 6.96 -3.44
C GLU A 299 -18.83 8.50 -3.43
N ALA A 300 -17.67 9.14 -3.28
CA ALA A 300 -17.49 10.58 -3.40
C ALA A 300 -17.40 11.08 -4.86
N ASP A 301 -17.65 10.23 -5.86
CA ASP A 301 -17.56 10.56 -7.29
C ASP A 301 -16.18 11.12 -7.71
N ILE A 302 -15.10 10.67 -7.05
CA ILE A 302 -13.72 10.98 -7.43
C ILE A 302 -13.29 9.99 -8.52
N ASP A 303 -12.77 10.51 -9.63
CA ASP A 303 -12.30 9.68 -10.75
C ASP A 303 -10.93 9.03 -10.47
N LEU A 304 -10.93 8.00 -9.62
CA LEU A 304 -9.76 7.18 -9.32
C LEU A 304 -9.39 6.27 -10.51
N ARG A 305 -8.11 6.29 -10.93
CA ARG A 305 -7.58 5.58 -12.10
C ARG A 305 -6.56 4.51 -11.80
N LEU A 306 -5.82 4.62 -10.70
CA LEU A 306 -4.86 3.61 -10.30
C LEU A 306 -4.57 3.69 -8.81
N THR A 307 -4.37 2.53 -8.18
CA THR A 307 -3.87 2.41 -6.81
C THR A 307 -2.52 1.71 -6.83
N ILE A 308 -1.51 2.29 -6.20
CA ILE A 308 -0.16 1.71 -6.06
C ILE A 308 0.18 1.73 -4.59
N HIS A 309 0.07 0.58 -3.93
CA HIS A 309 0.24 0.48 -2.48
C HIS A 309 -0.65 1.49 -1.73
N ASP A 310 -0.06 2.47 -1.07
CA ASP A 310 -0.69 3.54 -0.30
C ASP A 310 -0.95 4.82 -1.11
N SER A 311 -0.72 4.79 -2.43
CA SER A 311 -0.94 5.92 -3.33
C SER A 311 -2.13 5.74 -4.29
N PHE A 312 -2.80 6.86 -4.60
CA PHE A 312 -4.04 6.94 -5.37
C PHE A 312 -3.89 7.98 -6.50
N LEU A 313 -3.93 7.51 -7.75
CA LEU A 313 -3.85 8.37 -8.94
C LEU A 313 -5.26 8.76 -9.39
N LEU A 314 -5.59 10.04 -9.25
CA LEU A 314 -6.90 10.62 -9.54
C LEU A 314 -6.82 11.40 -10.84
N ARG A 315 -7.84 11.30 -11.69
CA ARG A 315 -8.05 12.22 -12.81
C ARG A 315 -8.98 13.35 -12.33
N VAL A 316 -8.56 14.58 -12.50
CA VAL A 316 -9.25 15.74 -11.90
C VAL A 316 -9.49 16.82 -12.96
N PRO A 317 -10.70 17.39 -13.08
CA PRO A 317 -10.94 18.56 -13.93
C PRO A 317 -10.09 19.73 -13.45
N ILE A 318 -9.39 20.41 -14.36
CA ILE A 318 -8.52 21.56 -14.01
C ILE A 318 -9.32 22.65 -13.29
N ALA A 319 -10.55 22.90 -13.74
CA ALA A 319 -11.44 23.91 -13.16
C ALA A 319 -11.86 23.61 -11.70
N GLU A 320 -11.75 22.36 -11.25
CA GLU A 320 -12.17 21.90 -9.92
C GLU A 320 -11.01 21.33 -9.09
N GLN A 321 -9.77 21.57 -9.51
CA GLN A 321 -8.59 20.90 -8.96
C GLN A 321 -8.51 20.96 -7.43
N GLU A 322 -8.54 22.16 -6.86
CA GLU A 322 -8.40 22.36 -5.41
C GLU A 322 -9.52 21.68 -4.63
N GLN A 323 -10.76 21.81 -5.10
CA GLN A 323 -11.94 21.23 -4.46
C GLN A 323 -11.89 19.70 -4.48
N GLN A 324 -11.56 19.10 -5.62
CA GLN A 324 -11.51 17.64 -5.79
C GLN A 324 -10.35 17.02 -4.99
N ILE A 325 -9.19 17.69 -4.95
CA ILE A 325 -8.05 17.27 -4.11
C ILE A 325 -8.44 17.33 -2.62
N ALA A 326 -9.03 18.43 -2.16
CA ALA A 326 -9.44 18.57 -0.75
C ALA A 326 -10.48 17.52 -0.35
N LYS A 327 -11.46 17.26 -1.23
CA LYS A 327 -12.47 16.21 -1.04
C LYS A 327 -11.83 14.83 -0.96
N ALA A 328 -10.92 14.50 -1.87
CA ALA A 328 -10.21 13.23 -1.86
C ALA A 328 -9.33 13.05 -0.62
N ILE A 329 -8.60 14.09 -0.19
CA ILE A 329 -7.80 14.06 1.05
C ILE A 329 -8.70 13.77 2.26
N THR A 330 -9.87 14.42 2.34
CA THR A 330 -10.84 14.19 3.41
C THR A 330 -11.29 12.73 3.46
N VAL A 331 -11.62 12.15 2.30
CA VAL A 331 -12.01 10.74 2.18
C VAL A 331 -10.88 9.80 2.62
N LEU A 332 -9.65 10.06 2.19
CA LEU A 332 -8.48 9.25 2.56
C LEU A 332 -8.21 9.29 4.08
N LYS A 333 -8.33 10.46 4.70
CA LYS A 333 -8.24 10.63 6.15
C LYS A 333 -9.31 9.85 6.89
N GLN A 334 -10.57 9.98 6.47
CA GLN A 334 -11.69 9.22 7.03
C GLN A 334 -11.48 7.71 6.91
N ALA A 335 -10.97 7.23 5.77
CA ALA A 335 -10.67 5.81 5.57
C ALA A 335 -9.64 5.29 6.59
N SER A 336 -8.62 6.07 6.91
CA SER A 336 -7.65 5.71 7.95
C SER A 336 -8.26 5.72 9.35
N ALA A 337 -9.08 6.72 9.69
CA ALA A 337 -9.77 6.82 10.97
C ALA A 337 -10.69 5.61 11.24
N LEU A 338 -11.35 5.08 10.20
CA LEU A 338 -12.19 3.88 10.31
C LEU A 338 -11.41 2.61 10.72
N VAL A 339 -10.09 2.58 10.49
CA VAL A 339 -9.23 1.42 10.79
C VAL A 339 -8.42 1.64 12.06
N LEU A 340 -8.05 2.89 12.34
CA LEU A 340 -7.12 3.28 13.41
C LEU A 340 -7.84 3.97 14.57
N ASP A 341 -9.07 3.54 14.88
CA ASP A 341 -9.86 4.02 16.02
C ASP A 341 -9.96 5.56 16.12
N GLY A 342 -10.28 6.19 14.99
CA GLY A 342 -10.41 7.64 14.87
C GLY A 342 -9.13 8.38 14.49
N PHE A 343 -7.98 7.73 14.44
CA PHE A 343 -6.73 8.38 14.04
C PHE A 343 -6.65 8.61 12.52
N GLU A 344 -6.52 9.86 12.11
CA GLU A 344 -6.35 10.24 10.71
C GLU A 344 -4.87 10.27 10.30
N LEU A 345 -4.53 9.50 9.27
CA LEU A 345 -3.23 9.58 8.63
C LEU A 345 -3.13 10.84 7.75
N ASN A 346 -1.95 11.46 7.75
CA ASN A 346 -1.61 12.55 6.86
C ASN A 346 -1.55 12.07 5.41
N VAL A 347 -2.04 12.91 4.50
CA VAL A 347 -2.04 12.67 3.05
C VAL A 347 -1.27 13.80 2.39
N LYS A 348 -0.37 13.47 1.47
CA LYS A 348 0.38 14.44 0.68
C LYS A 348 0.02 14.32 -0.80
N VAL A 349 0.11 15.44 -1.51
CA VAL A 349 0.17 15.44 -2.97
C VAL A 349 1.59 15.06 -3.37
N ASP A 350 1.72 13.87 -3.94
CA ASP A 350 3.01 13.28 -4.28
C ASP A 350 3.37 13.52 -5.77
N GLY A 351 2.42 13.97 -6.58
CA GLY A 351 2.65 14.38 -7.96
C GLY A 351 1.43 15.00 -8.62
N VAL A 352 1.66 15.92 -9.55
CA VAL A 352 0.64 16.50 -10.44
C VAL A 352 1.16 16.37 -11.86
N PHE A 353 0.34 15.84 -12.77
CA PHE A 353 0.71 15.58 -14.16
C PHE A 353 -0.35 16.17 -15.08
N ASP A 354 0.01 17.22 -15.82
CA ASP A 354 -0.86 17.98 -16.71
C ASP A 354 -0.69 17.59 -18.20
N GLY A 355 0.17 16.61 -18.48
CA GLY A 355 0.49 16.15 -19.84
C GLY A 355 1.48 17.05 -20.58
N GLN A 356 1.91 18.17 -19.99
CA GLN A 356 2.95 19.00 -20.58
C GLN A 356 4.29 18.30 -20.37
N VAL A 357 4.93 17.92 -21.47
CA VAL A 357 6.31 17.45 -21.40
C VAL A 357 7.20 18.68 -21.23
N GLY A 358 7.45 19.06 -19.97
CA GLY A 358 8.40 20.10 -19.66
C GLY A 358 9.74 19.82 -20.35
N ALA A 359 10.33 20.83 -20.98
CA ALA A 359 11.72 20.78 -21.42
C ALA A 359 12.60 20.74 -20.17
N VAL A 360 12.79 19.55 -19.60
CA VAL A 360 13.73 19.33 -18.48
C VAL A 360 15.14 19.39 -19.02
#